data_AF-A0A1H4I7D0-F1
#
_entry.id   AF-A0A1H4I7D0-F1
#
_cell.length_a   1.000
_cell.length_b   1.000
_cell.length_c   1.000
_cell.angle_alpha   90.00
_cell.angle_beta   90.00
_cell.angle_gamma   90.00
#
_symmetry.space_group_name_H-M   'P 1'
#
loop_
_entity.id
_entity.type
_entity.pdbx_description
1 polymer ?
#
loop_
_entity_poly.entity_id
_entity_poly.type
_entity_poly.pdbx_seq_one_letter_code
_entity_poly.pdbx_strand_id
1 'polypeptide(L)'
;MATDQEIAEAIENAREEGALAERNRLRAFTGIPYVSVPDASLPEHKAYVPYERALTDEVANARDSLEETKRRLQRIEDQIDEAAAAHDEALQEHEQAHEKNAFTRLKGRLTENRLPEKKELDAYESQRSALQDRVFRQTESLHVLEDELRRVSAWLDDMFATTSTQGQARATDKEHAARDVTQRGFLRYRMDDFLEENPARKGSWRPDLPEGTLFGDHWRRDGDDDWHGGPRCGEWRCTWSSATGETFVWLAKKNRIREVWLLGDHIKTSEEALKLFSPLERRQNERNSLALVLDAYTNTYLRPGGGR
;
A
#
# COMPACT_ATOMS: atom_id res chain seq x y z
N MET A 1 38.42 27.20 -13.99
CA MET A 1 36.95 27.14 -13.92
C MET A 1 36.56 25.80 -14.52
N ALA A 2 35.82 24.97 -13.79
CA ALA A 2 35.37 23.67 -14.31
C ALA A 2 34.42 23.89 -15.50
N THR A 3 34.51 23.02 -16.50
CA THR A 3 33.62 23.05 -17.67
C THR A 3 32.24 22.50 -17.33
N ASP A 4 31.21 22.92 -18.06
CA ASP A 4 29.82 22.49 -17.82
C ASP A 4 29.66 20.95 -17.90
N GLN A 5 30.52 20.30 -18.68
CA GLN A 5 30.57 18.85 -18.79
C GLN A 5 31.15 18.19 -17.52
N GLU A 6 32.21 18.76 -16.94
CA GLU A 6 32.78 18.30 -15.66
C GLU A 6 31.82 18.54 -14.48
N ILE A 7 30.99 19.59 -14.56
CA ILE A 7 29.94 19.87 -13.56
C ILE A 7 28.78 18.87 -13.70
N ALA A 8 28.36 18.53 -14.92
CA ALA A 8 27.31 17.54 -15.16
C ALA A 8 27.72 16.13 -14.70
N GLU A 9 28.95 15.73 -15.03
CA GLU A 9 29.50 14.42 -14.66
C GLU A 9 29.72 14.32 -13.14
N ALA A 10 30.10 15.41 -12.47
CA ALA A 10 30.16 15.47 -11.01
C ALA A 10 28.79 15.38 -10.33
N ILE A 11 27.72 15.89 -10.96
CA ILE A 11 26.35 15.79 -10.43
C ILE A 11 25.78 14.38 -10.61
N GLU A 12 26.08 13.72 -11.72
CA GLU A 12 25.62 12.36 -11.99
C GLU A 12 26.33 11.34 -11.09
N ASN A 13 27.66 11.47 -10.92
CA ASN A 13 28.41 10.68 -9.96
C ASN A 13 27.96 10.91 -8.50
N ALA A 14 27.65 12.15 -8.12
CA ALA A 14 27.11 12.45 -6.77
C ALA A 14 25.69 11.88 -6.54
N ARG A 15 24.89 11.69 -7.60
CA ARG A 15 23.56 11.08 -7.53
C ARG A 15 23.65 9.55 -7.44
N GLU A 16 24.55 8.93 -8.20
CA GLU A 16 24.79 7.49 -8.12
C GLU A 16 25.42 7.09 -6.78
N GLU A 17 26.40 7.85 -6.28
CA GLU A 17 26.97 7.65 -4.95
C GLU A 17 25.94 7.87 -3.83
N GLY A 18 25.07 8.88 -3.97
CA GLY A 18 23.97 9.13 -3.02
C GLY A 18 22.92 8.00 -3.00
N ALA A 19 22.53 7.49 -4.17
CA ALA A 19 21.56 6.40 -4.30
C ALA A 19 22.13 5.06 -3.80
N LEU A 20 23.42 4.79 -4.06
CA LEU A 20 24.09 3.59 -3.56
C LEU A 20 24.30 3.66 -2.04
N ALA A 21 24.66 4.83 -1.50
CA ALA A 21 24.78 5.07 -0.06
C ALA A 21 23.43 4.92 0.65
N GLU A 22 22.33 5.40 0.07
CA GLU A 22 21.01 5.30 0.68
C GLU A 22 20.41 3.89 0.57
N ARG A 23 20.65 3.16 -0.53
CA ARG A 23 20.28 1.75 -0.65
C ARG A 23 21.05 0.87 0.35
N ASN A 24 22.33 1.15 0.57
CA ASN A 24 23.13 0.46 1.57
C ASN A 24 22.74 0.87 2.99
N ARG A 25 22.33 2.13 3.22
CA ARG A 25 21.75 2.61 4.48
C ARG A 25 20.41 1.97 4.79
N LEU A 26 19.53 1.78 3.80
CA LEU A 26 18.24 1.09 3.94
C LEU A 26 18.42 -0.41 4.23
N ARG A 27 19.42 -1.06 3.65
CA ARG A 27 19.75 -2.48 3.94
C ARG A 27 20.42 -2.65 5.30
N ALA A 28 21.29 -1.71 5.70
CA ALA A 28 21.96 -1.71 6.99
C ALA A 28 21.04 -1.28 8.16
N PHE A 29 20.09 -0.37 7.92
CA PHE A 29 19.12 0.08 8.91
C PHE A 29 17.99 -0.94 9.11
N THR A 30 17.54 -1.59 8.03
CA THR A 30 16.50 -2.60 8.18
C THR A 30 17.05 -3.80 8.92
N GLY A 31 18.10 -4.50 8.46
CA GLY A 31 18.61 -5.70 9.18
C GLY A 31 17.53 -6.74 9.54
N ILE A 32 16.32 -6.57 9.02
CA ILE A 32 15.05 -7.05 9.57
C ILE A 32 14.13 -7.32 8.38
N PRO A 33 13.41 -8.46 8.39
CA PRO A 33 12.78 -9.04 7.19
C PRO A 33 11.37 -8.50 6.88
N TYR A 34 10.94 -7.41 7.52
CA TYR A 34 9.59 -6.85 7.38
C TYR A 34 9.68 -5.33 7.31
N VAL A 35 9.47 -4.76 6.12
CA VAL A 35 9.45 -3.31 5.93
C VAL A 35 8.01 -2.81 6.02
N SER A 36 7.86 -1.77 6.84
CA SER A 36 6.67 -0.95 7.06
C SER A 36 6.22 -0.20 5.82
N VAL A 37 4.97 0.25 5.89
CA VAL A 37 4.14 0.62 4.74
C VAL A 37 4.60 1.87 3.97
N PRO A 38 4.40 1.88 2.64
CA PRO A 38 4.56 3.02 1.73
C PRO A 38 4.00 4.35 2.27
N ASP A 39 4.80 5.43 2.21
CA ASP A 39 4.38 6.81 2.54
C ASP A 39 4.34 7.64 1.26
N ALA A 40 3.15 8.10 0.86
CA ALA A 40 2.92 8.89 -0.36
C ALA A 40 3.60 10.27 -0.38
N SER A 41 4.18 10.72 0.75
CA SER A 41 5.00 11.93 0.82
C SER A 41 6.48 11.70 0.50
N LEU A 42 6.92 10.45 0.48
CA LEU A 42 8.30 10.10 0.12
C LEU A 42 8.50 10.17 -1.41
N PRO A 43 9.65 10.68 -1.88
CA PRO A 43 9.93 10.87 -3.31
C PRO A 43 9.80 9.58 -4.13
N GLU A 44 10.09 8.42 -3.53
CA GLU A 44 10.01 7.13 -4.21
C GLU A 44 8.58 6.83 -4.69
N HIS A 45 7.55 7.20 -3.90
CA HIS A 45 6.15 6.91 -4.19
C HIS A 45 5.56 7.76 -5.33
N LYS A 46 6.17 8.93 -5.60
CA LYS A 46 5.78 9.79 -6.73
C LYS A 46 6.29 9.29 -8.07
N ALA A 47 7.35 8.47 -8.09
CA ALA A 47 7.96 7.99 -9.32
C ALA A 47 7.19 6.82 -9.95
N TYR A 48 6.43 6.05 -9.17
CA TYR A 48 5.79 4.83 -9.66
C TYR A 48 4.58 5.05 -10.56
N VAL A 49 3.77 6.10 -10.32
CA VAL A 49 2.62 6.41 -11.19
C VAL A 49 3.08 6.90 -12.58
N PRO A 50 4.09 7.78 -12.71
CA PRO A 50 4.70 8.08 -14.00
C PRO A 50 5.32 6.85 -14.68
N TYR A 51 5.92 5.94 -13.91
CA TYR A 51 6.49 4.70 -14.45
C TYR A 51 5.43 3.77 -15.04
N GLU A 52 4.32 3.53 -14.31
CA GLU A 52 3.20 2.72 -14.81
C GLU A 52 2.60 3.31 -16.09
N ARG A 53 2.49 4.64 -16.18
CA ARG A 53 2.05 5.33 -17.41
C ARG A 53 3.02 5.11 -18.55
N ALA A 54 4.32 5.32 -18.33
CA ALA A 54 5.34 5.10 -19.34
C ALA A 54 5.33 3.66 -19.86
N LEU A 55 5.18 2.68 -18.96
CA LEU A 55 5.09 1.26 -19.31
C LEU A 55 3.80 0.93 -20.07
N THR A 56 2.68 1.55 -19.71
CA THR A 56 1.41 1.43 -20.45
C THR A 56 1.56 1.96 -21.88
N ASP A 57 2.18 3.13 -22.03
CA ASP A 57 2.44 3.73 -23.34
C ASP A 57 3.40 2.87 -24.17
N GLU A 58 4.43 2.28 -23.55
CA GLU A 58 5.37 1.37 -24.20
C GLU A 58 4.69 0.08 -24.68
N VAL A 59 3.81 -0.52 -23.86
CA VAL A 59 2.99 -1.68 -24.27
C VAL A 59 2.09 -1.33 -25.46
N ALA A 60 1.46 -0.16 -25.46
CA ALA A 60 0.62 0.29 -26.56
C ALA A 60 1.43 0.46 -27.86
N ASN A 61 2.56 1.15 -27.79
CA ASN A 61 3.46 1.33 -28.93
C ASN A 61 4.01 -0.01 -29.47
N ALA A 62 4.34 -0.95 -28.59
CA ALA A 62 4.81 -2.28 -28.97
C ALA A 62 3.73 -3.09 -29.69
N ARG A 63 2.47 -3.01 -29.23
CA ARG A 63 1.30 -3.64 -29.90
C ARG A 63 1.09 -3.07 -31.30
N ASP A 64 1.07 -1.75 -31.43
CA ASP A 64 0.88 -1.07 -32.71
C ASP A 64 1.99 -1.45 -33.71
N SER A 65 3.24 -1.46 -33.24
CA SER A 65 4.39 -1.87 -34.07
C SER A 65 4.31 -3.35 -34.49
N LEU A 66 3.86 -4.24 -33.60
CA LEU A 66 3.65 -5.65 -33.93
C LEU A 66 2.55 -5.84 -34.97
N GLU A 67 1.43 -5.12 -34.85
CA GLU A 67 0.36 -5.16 -35.85
C GLU A 67 0.83 -4.68 -37.22
N GLU A 68 1.60 -3.59 -37.28
CA GLU A 68 2.14 -3.08 -38.54
C GLU A 68 3.06 -4.12 -39.20
N THR A 69 3.96 -4.76 -38.44
CA THR A 69 4.83 -5.82 -38.96
C THR A 69 4.02 -7.01 -39.47
N LYS A 70 2.95 -7.42 -38.77
CA LYS A 70 2.05 -8.50 -39.23
C LYS A 70 1.34 -8.14 -40.54
N ARG A 71 0.84 -6.91 -40.68
CA ARG A 71 0.24 -6.43 -41.95
C ARG A 71 1.26 -6.39 -43.09
N ARG A 72 2.52 -6.09 -42.79
CA ARG A 72 3.60 -6.15 -43.79
C ARG A 72 3.95 -7.59 -44.17
N LEU A 73 3.98 -8.51 -43.21
CA LEU A 73 4.19 -9.93 -43.47
C LEU A 73 3.10 -10.49 -44.38
N GLN A 74 1.83 -10.20 -44.11
CA GLN A 74 0.72 -10.62 -44.97
C GLN A 74 0.89 -10.14 -46.41
N ARG A 75 1.24 -8.86 -46.61
CA ARG A 75 1.47 -8.31 -47.96
C ARG A 75 2.61 -9.03 -48.70
N ILE A 76 3.66 -9.44 -47.99
CA ILE A 76 4.76 -10.21 -48.59
C ILE A 76 4.32 -11.64 -48.92
N GLU A 77 3.49 -12.26 -48.07
CA GLU A 77 2.89 -13.57 -48.37
C GLU A 77 2.04 -13.52 -49.64
N ASP A 78 1.20 -12.49 -49.79
CA ASP A 78 0.42 -12.27 -51.01
C ASP A 78 1.33 -12.10 -52.25
N GLN A 79 2.45 -11.37 -52.12
CA GLN A 79 3.44 -11.19 -53.21
C GLN A 79 4.21 -12.47 -53.55
N ILE A 80 4.45 -13.35 -52.57
CA ILE A 80 5.05 -14.67 -52.81
C ILE A 80 4.11 -15.51 -53.66
N ASP A 81 2.82 -15.51 -53.36
CA ASP A 81 1.82 -16.28 -54.12
C ASP A 81 1.75 -15.80 -55.59
N GLU A 82 1.77 -14.47 -55.81
CA GLU A 82 1.83 -13.87 -57.16
C GLU A 82 3.14 -14.24 -57.90
N ALA A 83 4.29 -14.12 -57.23
CA ALA A 83 5.59 -14.43 -57.83
C ALA A 83 5.78 -15.93 -58.12
N ALA A 84 5.22 -16.80 -57.27
CA ALA A 84 5.22 -18.24 -57.49
C ALA A 84 4.40 -18.62 -58.72
N ALA A 85 3.21 -18.04 -58.89
CA ALA A 85 2.39 -18.24 -60.08
C ALA A 85 3.10 -17.76 -61.36
N ALA A 86 3.75 -16.60 -61.34
CA ALA A 86 4.52 -16.08 -62.47
C ALA A 86 5.73 -16.95 -62.81
N HIS A 87 6.43 -17.47 -61.79
CA HIS A 87 7.53 -18.41 -61.98
C HIS A 87 7.06 -19.72 -62.63
N ASP A 88 5.94 -20.28 -62.17
CA ASP A 88 5.38 -21.52 -62.72
C ASP A 88 4.93 -21.34 -64.17
N GLU A 89 4.31 -20.19 -64.52
CA GLU A 89 3.96 -19.84 -65.90
C GLU A 89 5.21 -19.73 -66.79
N ALA A 90 6.24 -18.99 -66.35
CA ALA A 90 7.49 -18.85 -67.09
C ALA A 90 8.20 -20.20 -67.31
N LEU A 91 8.12 -21.11 -66.32
CA LEU A 91 8.69 -22.44 -66.41
C LEU A 91 7.95 -23.30 -67.45
N GLN A 92 6.62 -23.25 -67.47
CA GLN A 92 5.80 -23.91 -68.50
C GLN A 92 6.08 -23.36 -69.91
N GLU A 93 6.18 -22.04 -70.07
CA GLU A 93 6.52 -21.43 -71.37
C GLU A 93 7.89 -21.88 -71.87
N HIS A 94 8.88 -21.94 -70.97
CA HIS A 94 10.23 -22.39 -71.29
C HIS A 94 10.26 -23.88 -71.69
N GLU A 95 9.52 -24.74 -70.99
CA GLU A 95 9.38 -26.16 -71.34
C GLU A 95 8.74 -26.34 -72.72
N GLN A 96 7.64 -25.63 -73.00
CA GLN A 96 6.97 -25.68 -74.30
C GLN A 96 7.86 -25.18 -75.45
N ALA A 97 8.66 -24.12 -75.22
CA ALA A 97 9.63 -23.63 -76.20
C ALA A 97 10.74 -24.64 -76.49
N HIS A 98 11.12 -25.42 -75.48
CA HIS A 98 12.09 -26.50 -75.57
C HIS A 98 11.61 -27.70 -76.38
N GLU A 99 10.33 -28.06 -76.24
CA GLU A 99 9.73 -29.15 -77.00
C GLU A 99 9.65 -28.83 -78.50
N LYS A 100 9.31 -27.58 -78.84
CA LYS A 100 9.10 -27.12 -80.23
C LYS A 100 10.38 -26.90 -81.03
N ASN A 101 11.54 -26.66 -80.40
CA ASN A 101 12.80 -26.36 -81.10
C ASN A 101 13.89 -27.41 -80.81
N ALA A 102 14.24 -28.24 -81.82
CA ALA A 102 15.27 -29.27 -81.71
C ALA A 102 16.69 -28.69 -81.45
N PHE A 103 16.96 -27.44 -81.85
CA PHE A 103 18.25 -26.77 -81.66
C PHE A 103 18.46 -26.21 -80.23
N THR A 104 17.38 -25.93 -79.47
CA THR A 104 17.48 -25.49 -78.07
C THR A 104 17.69 -26.66 -77.09
N ARG A 105 17.34 -27.90 -77.48
CA ARG A 105 17.60 -29.11 -76.67
C ARG A 105 19.07 -29.29 -76.24
N LEU A 106 20.02 -28.79 -77.03
CA LEU A 106 21.45 -28.89 -76.69
C LEU A 106 21.95 -27.78 -75.74
N LYS A 107 21.22 -26.67 -75.60
CA LYS A 107 21.60 -25.51 -74.75
C LYS A 107 20.82 -25.42 -73.43
N GLY A 108 19.65 -26.03 -73.32
CA GLY A 108 18.79 -25.86 -72.13
C GLY A 108 18.94 -26.91 -71.05
N ARG A 109 20.15 -26.97 -70.48
CA ARG A 109 20.28 -27.24 -69.03
C ARG A 109 20.50 -25.93 -68.30
N LEU A 110 19.69 -24.92 -68.64
CA LEU A 110 19.52 -23.76 -67.79
C LEU A 110 18.72 -24.27 -66.59
N THR A 111 19.44 -24.60 -65.52
CA THR A 111 18.89 -24.97 -64.22
C THR A 111 17.86 -23.94 -63.77
N GLU A 112 16.72 -24.40 -63.22
CA GLU A 112 15.59 -23.61 -62.69
C GLU A 112 16.03 -22.28 -62.03
N ASN A 113 17.15 -22.29 -61.31
CA ASN A 113 17.80 -21.14 -60.65
C ASN A 113 18.21 -19.94 -61.53
N ARG A 114 18.00 -19.96 -62.86
CA ARG A 114 18.41 -18.85 -63.76
C ARG A 114 17.26 -18.01 -64.31
N LEU A 115 16.00 -18.39 -64.06
CA LEU A 115 14.85 -17.55 -64.39
C LEU A 115 14.84 -16.29 -63.49
N PRO A 116 14.59 -15.09 -64.04
CA PRO A 116 14.49 -13.88 -63.23
C PRO A 116 13.35 -13.96 -62.20
N GLU A 117 12.25 -14.61 -62.54
CA GLU A 117 11.08 -14.84 -61.66
C GLU A 117 11.48 -15.66 -60.43
N LYS A 118 12.38 -16.65 -60.58
CA LYS A 118 12.88 -17.44 -59.45
C LYS A 118 13.67 -16.58 -58.45
N LYS A 119 14.49 -15.65 -58.97
CA LYS A 119 15.25 -14.73 -58.10
C LYS A 119 14.36 -13.77 -57.35
N GLU A 120 13.27 -13.32 -57.98
CA GLU A 120 12.28 -12.46 -57.34
C GLU A 120 11.53 -13.23 -56.23
N LEU A 121 11.10 -14.46 -56.52
CA LEU A 121 10.50 -15.36 -55.52
C LEU A 121 11.44 -15.59 -54.32
N ASP A 122 12.70 -15.96 -54.57
CA ASP A 122 13.71 -16.18 -53.51
C ASP A 122 13.94 -14.90 -52.67
N ALA A 123 13.85 -13.71 -53.29
CA ALA A 123 13.96 -12.44 -52.60
C ALA A 123 12.75 -12.18 -51.68
N TYR A 124 11.52 -12.47 -52.13
CA TYR A 124 10.33 -12.35 -51.26
C TYR A 124 10.34 -13.39 -50.14
N GLU A 125 10.72 -14.64 -50.39
CA GLU A 125 10.87 -15.67 -49.36
C GLU A 125 11.88 -15.27 -48.28
N SER A 126 13.00 -14.68 -48.68
CA SER A 126 14.00 -14.14 -47.76
C SER A 126 13.43 -13.00 -46.89
N GLN A 127 12.64 -12.09 -47.49
CA GLN A 127 11.97 -11.02 -46.76
C GLN A 127 10.91 -11.56 -45.79
N ARG A 128 10.14 -12.58 -46.19
CA ARG A 128 9.16 -13.25 -45.34
C ARG A 128 9.82 -13.84 -44.10
N SER A 129 10.92 -14.58 -44.28
CA SER A 129 11.67 -15.16 -43.16
C SER A 129 12.15 -14.08 -42.18
N ALA A 130 12.72 -12.98 -42.69
CA ALA A 130 13.16 -11.87 -41.84
C ALA A 130 12.00 -11.19 -41.08
N LEU A 131 10.83 -11.06 -41.71
CA LEU A 131 9.62 -10.52 -41.07
C LEU A 131 9.03 -11.48 -40.04
N GLN A 132 9.03 -12.79 -40.29
CA GLN A 132 8.59 -13.82 -39.34
C GLN A 132 9.46 -13.79 -38.07
N ASP A 133 10.78 -13.72 -38.21
CA ASP A 133 11.71 -13.57 -37.08
C ASP A 133 11.49 -12.28 -36.30
N ARG A 134 11.08 -11.20 -36.98
CA ARG A 134 10.76 -9.92 -36.35
C ARG A 134 9.44 -10.00 -35.57
N VAL A 135 8.40 -10.58 -36.15
CA VAL A 135 7.10 -10.82 -35.49
C VAL A 135 7.30 -11.67 -34.23
N PHE A 136 8.11 -12.73 -34.32
CA PHE A 136 8.44 -13.59 -33.19
C PHE A 136 9.07 -12.78 -32.04
N ARG A 137 10.16 -12.05 -32.32
CA ARG A 137 10.85 -11.22 -31.32
C ARG A 137 9.97 -10.12 -30.73
N GLN A 138 9.17 -9.45 -31.55
CA GLN A 138 8.24 -8.43 -31.06
C GLN A 138 7.13 -9.02 -30.17
N THR A 139 6.66 -10.23 -30.48
CA THR A 139 5.66 -10.93 -29.66
C THR A 139 6.24 -11.32 -28.30
N GLU A 140 7.46 -11.86 -28.25
CA GLU A 140 8.15 -12.15 -26.98
C GLU A 140 8.36 -10.89 -26.15
N SER A 141 8.86 -9.81 -26.76
CA SER A 141 9.07 -8.52 -26.09
C SER A 141 7.77 -7.94 -25.54
N LEU A 142 6.68 -8.00 -26.31
CA LEU A 142 5.37 -7.54 -25.86
C LEU A 142 4.89 -8.34 -24.65
N HIS A 143 5.07 -9.66 -24.66
CA HIS A 143 4.67 -10.49 -23.54
C HIS A 143 5.41 -10.12 -22.25
N VAL A 144 6.72 -9.84 -22.34
CA VAL A 144 7.52 -9.36 -21.19
C VAL A 144 6.98 -8.04 -20.64
N LEU A 145 6.71 -7.07 -21.52
CA LEU A 145 6.19 -5.76 -21.11
C LEU A 145 4.79 -5.86 -20.47
N GLU A 146 3.90 -6.69 -21.04
CA GLU A 146 2.57 -6.93 -20.47
C GLU A 146 2.64 -7.59 -19.09
N ASP A 147 3.57 -8.53 -18.92
CA ASP A 147 3.80 -9.19 -17.63
C ASP A 147 4.37 -8.22 -16.60
N GLU A 148 5.26 -7.33 -17.00
CA GLU A 148 5.80 -6.29 -16.14
C GLU A 148 4.71 -5.30 -15.72
N LEU A 149 3.91 -4.81 -16.67
CA LEU A 149 2.80 -3.88 -16.40
C LEU A 149 1.83 -4.50 -15.39
N ARG A 150 1.44 -5.76 -15.61
CA ARG A 150 0.57 -6.50 -14.69
C ARG A 150 1.14 -6.58 -13.28
N ARG A 151 2.43 -6.83 -13.12
CA ARG A 151 3.09 -6.93 -11.79
C ARG A 151 3.16 -5.57 -11.11
N VAL A 152 3.51 -4.52 -11.86
CA VAL A 152 3.62 -3.14 -11.34
C VAL A 152 2.26 -2.62 -10.90
N SER A 153 1.22 -2.77 -11.73
CA SER A 153 -0.14 -2.35 -11.38
C SER A 153 -0.67 -3.09 -10.14
N ALA A 154 -0.51 -4.42 -10.08
CA ALA A 154 -0.93 -5.20 -8.91
C ALA A 154 -0.22 -4.78 -7.62
N TRP A 155 1.08 -4.48 -7.72
CA TRP A 155 1.86 -3.97 -6.59
C TRP A 155 1.40 -2.57 -6.16
N LEU A 156 1.10 -1.67 -7.12
CA LEU A 156 0.56 -0.34 -6.83
C LEU A 156 -0.82 -0.41 -6.17
N ASP A 157 -1.70 -1.27 -6.65
CA ASP A 157 -3.02 -1.49 -6.05
C ASP A 157 -2.91 -1.95 -4.59
N ASP A 158 -2.04 -2.93 -4.31
CA ASP A 158 -1.78 -3.41 -2.95
C ASP A 158 -1.17 -2.31 -2.05
N MET A 159 -0.21 -1.55 -2.60
CA MET A 159 0.42 -0.41 -1.94
C MET A 159 -0.63 0.65 -1.55
N PHE A 160 -1.53 1.03 -2.45
CA PHE A 160 -2.57 2.02 -2.19
C PHE A 160 -3.69 1.50 -1.28
N ALA A 161 -4.10 0.24 -1.43
CA ALA A 161 -5.09 -0.39 -0.55
C ALA A 161 -4.59 -0.43 0.91
N THR A 162 -3.32 -0.78 1.10
CA THR A 162 -2.66 -0.80 2.40
C THR A 162 -2.54 0.61 2.98
N THR A 163 -2.18 1.59 2.16
CA THR A 163 -2.05 3.00 2.58
C THR A 163 -3.40 3.61 2.96
N SER A 164 -4.48 3.28 2.26
CA SER A 164 -5.85 3.73 2.57
C SER A 164 -6.35 3.17 3.91
N THR A 165 -6.15 1.87 4.13
CA THR A 165 -6.52 1.18 5.39
C THR A 165 -5.73 1.75 6.57
N GLN A 166 -4.44 2.00 6.38
CA GLN A 166 -3.61 2.63 7.40
C GLN A 166 -3.89 4.13 7.57
N GLY A 167 -4.31 4.83 6.52
CA GLY A 167 -4.76 6.22 6.59
C GLY A 167 -6.02 6.36 7.44
N GLN A 168 -6.98 5.45 7.29
CA GLN A 168 -8.16 5.35 8.15
C GLN A 168 -7.78 5.03 9.60
N ALA A 169 -6.86 4.09 9.82
CA ALA A 169 -6.34 3.80 11.15
C ALA A 169 -5.64 5.02 11.77
N ARG A 170 -4.83 5.76 11.01
CA ARG A 170 -4.16 7.00 11.47
C ARG A 170 -5.15 8.14 11.73
N ALA A 171 -6.21 8.27 10.95
CA ALA A 171 -7.26 9.27 11.18
C ALA A 171 -8.04 8.96 12.47
N THR A 172 -8.37 7.68 12.66
CA THR A 172 -8.95 7.16 13.89
C THR A 172 -8.01 7.40 15.07
N ASP A 173 -6.72 7.12 14.91
CA ASP A 173 -5.69 7.35 15.93
C ASP A 173 -5.49 8.83 16.24
N LYS A 174 -5.59 9.72 15.24
CA LYS A 174 -5.59 11.18 15.44
C LYS A 174 -6.83 11.66 16.17
N GLU A 175 -8.01 11.14 15.83
CA GLU A 175 -9.24 11.44 16.56
C GLU A 175 -9.15 10.94 18.01
N HIS A 176 -8.58 9.77 18.23
CA HIS A 176 -8.33 9.21 19.56
C HIS A 176 -7.22 9.93 20.32
N ALA A 177 -6.18 10.43 19.67
CA ALA A 177 -5.13 11.26 20.26
C ALA A 177 -5.61 12.68 20.56
N ALA A 178 -6.53 13.23 19.75
CA ALA A 178 -7.23 14.48 20.07
C ALA A 178 -8.15 14.33 21.31
N ARG A 179 -8.50 13.10 21.68
CA ARG A 179 -9.16 12.74 22.95
C ARG A 179 -8.17 12.46 24.08
N ASP A 180 -6.93 12.96 24.00
CA ASP A 180 -5.99 12.87 25.13
C ASP A 180 -6.60 13.56 26.36
N VAL A 181 -6.67 12.79 27.44
CA VAL A 181 -7.35 13.09 28.69
C VAL A 181 -6.48 13.90 29.66
N THR A 182 -5.19 14.07 29.35
CA THR A 182 -4.22 14.85 30.14
C THR A 182 -4.58 16.34 30.29
N GLN A 183 -5.41 16.90 29.42
CA GLN A 183 -5.76 18.33 29.42
C GLN A 183 -7.07 18.69 30.14
N ARG A 184 -7.80 17.73 30.73
CA ARG A 184 -9.17 17.98 31.26
C ARG A 184 -9.22 18.59 32.67
N GLY A 185 -8.07 18.97 33.23
CA GLY A 185 -7.99 19.71 34.49
C GLY A 185 -8.44 18.94 35.74
N PHE A 186 -8.67 17.63 35.65
CA PHE A 186 -8.99 16.79 36.80
C PHE A 186 -7.83 16.70 37.78
N LEU A 187 -8.14 16.61 39.08
CA LEU A 187 -7.13 16.45 40.11
C LEU A 187 -6.53 15.04 40.03
N ARG A 188 -5.21 14.97 39.90
CA ARG A 188 -4.45 13.72 39.79
C ARG A 188 -3.69 13.46 41.08
N TYR A 189 -3.86 12.26 41.61
CA TYR A 189 -3.22 11.80 42.83
C TYR A 189 -2.46 10.50 42.59
N ARG A 190 -1.46 10.24 43.43
CA ARG A 190 -1.09 8.85 43.74
C ARG A 190 -2.16 8.26 44.64
N MET A 191 -2.42 6.95 44.51
CA MET A 191 -3.45 6.27 45.29
C MET A 191 -3.27 6.48 46.80
N ASP A 192 -2.03 6.39 47.30
CA ASP A 192 -1.76 6.54 48.73
C ASP A 192 -2.12 7.94 49.23
N ASP A 193 -1.68 8.99 48.53
CA ASP A 193 -2.01 10.39 48.84
C ASP A 193 -3.54 10.63 48.82
N PHE A 194 -4.23 10.06 47.82
CA PHE A 194 -5.69 10.16 47.70
C PHE A 194 -6.43 9.54 48.89
N LEU A 195 -5.97 8.40 49.37
CA LEU A 195 -6.58 7.69 50.50
C LEU A 195 -6.20 8.30 51.86
N GLU A 196 -5.03 8.93 51.97
CA GLU A 196 -4.58 9.62 53.18
C GLU A 196 -5.32 10.94 53.41
N GLU A 197 -5.57 11.70 52.36
CA GLU A 197 -6.28 12.99 52.43
C GLU A 197 -7.70 12.86 53.02
N ASN A 198 -8.40 11.76 52.70
CA ASN A 198 -9.72 11.48 53.25
C ASN A 198 -9.86 9.98 53.59
N PRO A 199 -9.73 9.59 54.86
CA PRO A 199 -9.84 8.20 55.30
C PRO A 199 -11.18 7.53 54.99
N ALA A 200 -12.26 8.30 54.80
CA ALA A 200 -13.57 7.77 54.39
C ALA A 200 -13.55 7.19 52.96
N ARG A 201 -12.49 7.43 52.19
CA ARG A 201 -12.27 6.81 50.87
C ARG A 201 -11.77 5.37 50.98
N LYS A 202 -11.27 4.91 52.14
CA LYS A 202 -10.62 3.59 52.27
C LYS A 202 -11.63 2.45 52.33
N GLY A 203 -11.42 1.42 51.51
CA GLY A 203 -12.24 0.21 51.52
C GLY A 203 -12.16 -0.54 52.85
N SER A 204 -13.33 -0.95 53.38
CA SER A 204 -13.45 -1.74 54.61
C SER A 204 -12.68 -3.08 54.56
N TRP A 205 -12.63 -3.73 53.40
CA TRP A 205 -11.91 -5.01 53.21
C TRP A 205 -10.52 -4.87 52.60
N ARG A 206 -10.26 -3.79 51.86
CA ARG A 206 -8.96 -3.46 51.27
C ARG A 206 -8.65 -1.97 51.50
N PRO A 207 -8.01 -1.63 52.62
CA PRO A 207 -7.73 -0.24 52.97
C PRO A 207 -6.75 0.46 52.02
N ASP A 208 -6.03 -0.32 51.19
CA ASP A 208 -5.13 0.15 50.13
C ASP A 208 -5.84 0.43 48.79
N LEU A 209 -7.17 0.25 48.75
CA LEU A 209 -8.02 0.52 47.60
C LEU A 209 -9.19 1.41 48.01
N PRO A 210 -9.71 2.21 47.06
CA PRO A 210 -10.82 3.09 47.35
C PRO A 210 -12.14 2.32 47.46
N GLU A 211 -13.00 2.73 48.39
CA GLU A 211 -14.36 2.24 48.56
C GLU A 211 -15.30 2.89 47.53
N GLY A 212 -16.27 2.11 47.04
CA GLY A 212 -17.34 2.63 46.19
C GLY A 212 -17.96 1.59 45.27
N THR A 213 -18.99 2.01 44.54
CA THR A 213 -19.60 1.24 43.47
C THR A 213 -18.74 1.35 42.21
N LEU A 214 -18.34 0.20 41.67
CA LEU A 214 -17.53 0.08 40.47
C LEU A 214 -18.43 0.12 39.22
N PHE A 215 -18.13 1.04 38.31
CA PHE A 215 -18.81 1.21 37.02
C PHE A 215 -17.82 0.90 35.90
N GLY A 216 -17.49 -0.38 35.77
CA GLY A 216 -16.50 -0.86 34.82
C GLY A 216 -15.08 -0.93 35.35
N ASP A 217 -14.40 -2.01 34.99
CA ASP A 217 -13.05 -2.36 35.39
C ASP A 217 -12.06 -2.52 34.22
N HIS A 218 -12.52 -2.27 32.99
CA HIS A 218 -11.76 -2.48 31.77
C HIS A 218 -11.56 -1.21 30.94
N TRP A 219 -11.60 -0.03 31.56
CA TRP A 219 -11.42 1.25 30.84
C TRP A 219 -9.98 1.40 30.34
N ARG A 220 -9.82 1.88 29.11
CA ARG A 220 -8.56 1.89 28.36
C ARG A 220 -8.04 3.30 28.16
N ARG A 221 -6.73 3.45 28.31
CA ARG A 221 -5.97 4.63 27.92
C ARG A 221 -4.73 4.18 27.15
N ASP A 222 -4.57 4.71 25.96
CA ASP A 222 -3.44 4.42 25.09
C ASP A 222 -2.13 4.76 25.81
N GLY A 223 -1.19 3.81 25.78
CA GLY A 223 0.09 3.89 26.51
C GLY A 223 0.08 3.28 27.92
N ASP A 224 -1.11 3.01 28.49
CA ASP A 224 -1.23 2.35 29.79
C ASP A 224 -1.42 0.82 29.68
N ASP A 225 -1.97 0.34 28.55
CA ASP A 225 -2.19 -1.08 28.26
C ASP A 225 -0.84 -1.83 28.04
N ASP A 226 -0.52 -2.84 28.87
CA ASP A 226 0.62 -3.75 28.63
C ASP A 226 0.16 -4.87 27.66
N TRP A 227 0.53 -4.77 26.39
CA TRP A 227 0.14 -5.76 25.39
C TRP A 227 0.91 -7.09 25.57
N HIS A 228 0.23 -8.12 26.05
CA HIS A 228 0.74 -9.50 26.16
C HIS A 228 -0.18 -10.55 25.50
N GLY A 229 -0.71 -10.26 24.31
CA GLY A 229 -1.33 -11.29 23.44
C GLY A 229 -2.72 -11.82 23.84
N GLY A 230 -3.41 -11.20 24.81
CA GLY A 230 -4.83 -11.44 25.13
C GLY A 230 -5.77 -10.37 24.58
N PRO A 231 -7.10 -10.51 24.74
CA PRO A 231 -8.04 -9.42 24.42
C PRO A 231 -7.63 -8.15 25.16
N ARG A 232 -7.64 -7.00 24.46
CA ARG A 232 -7.21 -5.71 25.04
C ARG A 232 -8.19 -5.29 26.15
N CYS A 233 -7.85 -5.67 27.37
CA CYS A 233 -8.53 -5.29 28.58
C CYS A 233 -7.87 -4.03 29.14
N GLY A 234 -8.66 -2.99 29.43
CA GLY A 234 -8.14 -1.81 30.09
C GLY A 234 -7.84 -2.05 31.56
N GLU A 235 -6.95 -1.23 32.11
CA GLU A 235 -6.51 -1.34 33.50
C GLU A 235 -7.14 -0.28 34.41
N TRP A 236 -7.93 0.63 33.83
CA TRP A 236 -8.58 1.70 34.57
C TRP A 236 -9.97 1.27 35.05
N ARG A 237 -10.31 1.73 36.24
CA ARG A 237 -11.58 1.45 36.91
C ARG A 237 -12.29 2.76 37.21
N CYS A 238 -13.59 2.82 36.97
CA CYS A 238 -14.41 3.99 37.32
C CYS A 238 -15.20 3.67 38.58
N THR A 239 -15.16 4.55 39.57
CA THR A 239 -15.78 4.31 40.87
C THR A 239 -16.50 5.56 41.36
N TRP A 240 -17.69 5.37 41.91
CA TRP A 240 -18.40 6.38 42.66
C TRP A 240 -18.55 5.92 44.11
N SER A 241 -18.16 6.77 45.05
CA SER A 241 -18.26 6.49 46.48
C SER A 241 -19.53 7.11 47.06
N SER A 242 -20.41 6.28 47.61
CA SER A 242 -21.58 6.78 48.34
C SER A 242 -21.21 7.44 49.67
N ALA A 243 -20.06 7.11 50.25
CA ALA A 243 -19.60 7.65 51.52
C ALA A 243 -19.11 9.11 51.39
N THR A 244 -18.42 9.42 50.29
CA THR A 244 -17.88 10.77 50.04
C THR A 244 -18.63 11.56 48.97
N GLY A 245 -19.48 10.90 48.18
CA GLY A 245 -20.12 11.47 46.99
C GLY A 245 -19.15 11.64 45.81
N GLU A 246 -17.90 11.22 45.95
CA GLU A 246 -16.85 11.45 44.96
C GLU A 246 -16.91 10.43 43.82
N THR A 247 -16.62 10.91 42.62
CA THR A 247 -16.42 10.12 41.42
C THR A 247 -14.97 10.19 41.01
N PHE A 248 -14.32 9.06 40.79
CA PHE A 248 -12.92 9.00 40.40
C PHE A 248 -12.66 7.80 39.49
N VAL A 249 -11.60 7.91 38.69
CA VAL A 249 -11.06 6.78 37.92
C VAL A 249 -9.68 6.44 38.43
N TRP A 250 -9.32 5.16 38.46
CA TRP A 250 -8.04 4.74 39.02
C TRP A 250 -7.41 3.56 38.28
N LEU A 251 -6.09 3.55 38.24
CA LEU A 251 -5.30 2.51 37.58
C LEU A 251 -5.09 1.31 38.52
N ALA A 252 -5.60 0.15 38.14
CA ALA A 252 -5.60 -1.06 38.98
C ALA A 252 -4.35 -1.94 38.86
N LYS A 253 -3.33 -1.47 38.15
CA LYS A 253 -2.13 -2.27 37.86
C LYS A 253 -1.24 -2.45 39.09
N LYS A 254 -0.80 -3.69 39.35
CA LYS A 254 0.04 -4.03 40.51
C LYS A 254 1.48 -3.54 40.41
N ASN A 255 2.00 -3.35 39.19
CA ASN A 255 3.42 -3.08 38.93
C ASN A 255 3.70 -1.66 38.39
N ARG A 256 2.70 -0.77 38.37
CA ARG A 256 2.86 0.66 38.06
C ARG A 256 2.43 1.48 39.27
N ILE A 257 2.84 2.75 39.30
CA ILE A 257 2.34 3.71 40.28
C ILE A 257 0.82 3.74 40.15
N ARG A 258 0.10 3.39 41.24
CA ARG A 258 -1.37 3.48 41.26
C ARG A 258 -1.76 4.94 41.22
N GLU A 259 -2.50 5.29 40.19
CA GLU A 259 -2.90 6.64 39.87
C GLU A 259 -4.41 6.79 40.04
N VAL A 260 -4.85 7.92 40.56
CA VAL A 260 -6.27 8.27 40.71
C VAL A 260 -6.53 9.63 40.08
N TRP A 261 -7.56 9.72 39.27
CA TRP A 261 -8.11 10.99 38.78
C TRP A 261 -9.45 11.25 39.45
N LEU A 262 -9.50 12.26 40.29
CA LEU A 262 -10.72 12.72 40.94
C LEU A 262 -11.50 13.60 39.95
N LEU A 263 -12.71 13.15 39.61
CA LEU A 263 -13.56 13.85 38.66
C LEU A 263 -14.37 14.96 39.34
N GLY A 264 -14.78 14.71 40.58
CA GLY A 264 -15.54 15.64 41.42
C GLY A 264 -16.61 14.92 42.25
N ASP A 265 -17.49 15.68 42.88
CA ASP A 265 -18.49 15.19 43.83
C ASP A 265 -19.94 15.50 43.40
N HIS A 266 -20.17 15.83 42.13
CA HIS A 266 -21.47 16.30 41.61
C HIS A 266 -22.57 15.23 41.64
N ILE A 267 -22.22 13.94 41.66
CA ILE A 267 -23.17 12.82 41.67
C ILE A 267 -23.54 12.51 43.12
N LYS A 268 -24.80 12.73 43.49
CA LYS A 268 -25.25 12.61 44.88
C LYS A 268 -25.92 11.28 45.18
N THR A 269 -26.37 10.54 44.16
CA THR A 269 -27.08 9.26 44.34
C THR A 269 -26.54 8.16 43.45
N SER A 270 -26.77 6.91 43.87
CA SER A 270 -26.40 5.72 43.09
C SER A 270 -27.18 5.64 41.77
N GLU A 271 -28.43 6.10 41.76
CA GLU A 271 -29.26 6.15 40.55
C GLU A 271 -28.70 7.11 39.50
N GLU A 272 -28.19 8.29 39.92
CA GLU A 272 -27.50 9.22 39.03
C GLU A 272 -26.21 8.61 38.46
N ALA A 273 -25.42 7.93 39.29
CA ALA A 273 -24.21 7.24 38.86
C ALA A 273 -24.52 6.15 37.81
N LEU A 274 -25.52 5.31 38.07
CA LEU A 274 -26.00 4.28 37.14
C LEU A 274 -26.44 4.90 35.82
N LYS A 275 -27.25 5.96 35.88
CA LYS A 275 -27.77 6.64 34.68
C LYS A 275 -26.65 7.21 33.81
N LEU A 276 -25.58 7.71 34.41
CA LEU A 276 -24.44 8.26 33.69
C LEU A 276 -23.52 7.18 33.12
N PHE A 277 -23.14 6.19 33.93
CA PHE A 277 -22.05 5.27 33.58
C PHE A 277 -22.52 3.97 32.92
N SER A 278 -23.68 3.41 33.29
CA SER A 278 -24.16 2.14 32.71
C SER A 278 -24.26 2.15 31.18
N PRO A 279 -24.70 3.23 30.50
CA PRO A 279 -24.71 3.28 29.03
C PRO A 279 -23.32 3.16 28.40
N LEU A 280 -22.27 3.57 29.12
CA LEU A 280 -20.89 3.58 28.64
C LEU A 280 -20.21 2.22 28.84
N GLU A 281 -20.71 1.36 29.73
CA GLU A 281 -20.00 0.13 30.13
C GLU A 281 -19.74 -0.83 28.96
N ARG A 282 -20.66 -0.90 28.00
CA ARG A 282 -20.50 -1.73 26.79
C ARG A 282 -19.31 -1.30 25.92
N ARG A 283 -18.79 -0.10 26.13
CA ARG A 283 -17.71 0.54 25.35
C ARG A 283 -16.37 0.52 26.09
N GLN A 284 -16.27 -0.15 27.24
CA GLN A 284 -15.04 -0.19 28.05
C GLN A 284 -13.83 -0.73 27.27
N ASN A 285 -14.03 -1.70 26.37
CA ASN A 285 -12.93 -2.32 25.61
C ASN A 285 -12.49 -1.49 24.38
N GLU A 286 -13.19 -0.39 24.07
CA GLU A 286 -12.80 0.50 22.99
C GLU A 286 -11.45 1.18 23.28
N ARG A 287 -10.73 1.54 22.22
CA ARG A 287 -9.48 2.29 22.34
C ARG A 287 -9.75 3.67 22.97
N ASN A 288 -8.94 4.10 23.94
CA ASN A 288 -9.15 5.33 24.72
C ASN A 288 -10.55 5.46 25.35
N SER A 289 -11.19 4.35 25.72
CA SER A 289 -12.53 4.36 26.33
C SER A 289 -12.59 5.16 27.65
N LEU A 290 -11.48 5.33 28.37
CA LEU A 290 -11.41 6.19 29.55
C LEU A 290 -11.83 7.64 29.23
N ALA A 291 -11.52 8.13 28.02
CA ALA A 291 -11.93 9.46 27.58
C ALA A 291 -13.46 9.59 27.49
N LEU A 292 -14.19 8.51 27.18
CA LEU A 292 -15.66 8.53 27.13
C LEU A 292 -16.26 8.81 28.51
N VAL A 293 -15.71 8.18 29.56
CA VAL A 293 -16.12 8.40 30.95
C VAL A 293 -15.89 9.85 31.35
N LEU A 294 -14.68 10.34 31.07
CA LEU A 294 -14.29 11.70 31.39
C LEU A 294 -15.12 12.75 30.61
N ASP A 295 -15.47 12.46 29.36
CA ASP A 295 -16.27 13.37 28.51
C ASP A 295 -17.71 13.41 28.99
N ALA A 296 -18.29 12.24 29.31
CA ALA A 296 -19.62 12.17 29.85
C ALA A 296 -19.73 12.98 31.15
N TYR A 297 -18.80 12.78 32.08
CA TYR A 297 -18.76 13.54 33.32
C TYR A 297 -18.63 15.05 33.08
N THR A 298 -17.66 15.45 32.23
CA THR A 298 -17.41 16.87 31.93
C THR A 298 -18.61 17.54 31.27
N ASN A 299 -19.20 16.89 30.27
CA ASN A 299 -20.33 17.46 29.53
C ASN A 299 -21.59 17.56 30.38
N THR A 300 -21.79 16.64 31.32
CA THR A 300 -22.98 16.65 32.19
C THR A 300 -22.82 17.61 33.38
N TYR A 301 -21.64 17.68 34.00
CA TYR A 301 -21.49 18.39 35.28
C TYR A 301 -20.57 19.61 35.25
N LEU A 302 -19.62 19.68 34.32
CA LEU A 302 -18.57 20.72 34.33
C LEU A 302 -18.72 21.77 33.23
N ARG A 303 -19.55 21.53 32.20
CA ARG A 303 -19.80 22.53 31.15
C ARG A 303 -20.83 23.59 31.59
N PRO A 304 -20.53 24.90 31.42
CA PRO A 304 -21.48 25.96 31.71
C PRO A 304 -22.61 25.96 30.66
N GLY A 305 -23.80 25.51 31.05
CA GLY A 305 -24.99 25.48 30.19
C GLY A 305 -25.88 24.23 30.33
N GLY A 306 -25.42 23.20 31.04
CA GLY A 306 -26.17 21.96 31.30
C GLY A 306 -27.10 22.02 32.52
N GLY A 307 -27.55 23.20 32.93
CA GLY A 307 -28.51 23.34 34.02
C GLY A 307 -29.88 22.80 33.62
N ARG A 308 -30.33 21.76 34.30
CA ARG A 308 -31.74 21.63 34.67
C ARG A 308 -31.94 22.31 36.01
#